data_AF-A0A4Q3YLU1-F1
#
_entry.id   AF-A0A4Q3YLU1-F1
#
_cell.length_a   1.000
_cell.length_b   1.000
_cell.length_c   1.000
_cell.angle_alpha   90.00
_cell.angle_beta   90.00
_cell.angle_gamma   90.00
#
_symmetry.space_group_name_H-M   'P 1'
#
loop_
_entity.id
_entity.type
_entity.pdbx_description
1 polymer ?
#
loop_
_entity_poly.entity_id
_entity_poly.type
_entity_poly.pdbx_seq_one_letter_code
_entity_poly.pdbx_strand_id
1 'polypeptide(L)'
;MLNDQMPYSSVVRSYDLSGELDGCVVQAYHQEYSFVALLLNNEEVIAFAVEEASVGKWFEVFPICRYSVQLEHCLPWTKLEEPFVVNRSELMWREEWLEPGKDISGLLGSGPHYTQYVSALGASPQSSTNVVKVLAGVRLVNRREKSLVICSSDNAPFKIDFLVDPDEIQQAMQFHTCE
;
A
#
# COMPACT_ATOMS: atom_id res chain seq x y z
N MET A 1 -28.75 3.80 -5.12
CA MET A 1 -28.97 2.45 -5.66
C MET A 1 -28.20 2.33 -6.97
N LEU A 2 -27.01 1.75 -6.89
CA LEU A 2 -26.40 0.84 -7.87
C LEU A 2 -25.19 0.25 -7.14
N ASN A 3 -25.44 -0.87 -6.47
CA ASN A 3 -24.40 -1.84 -6.15
C ASN A 3 -23.96 -2.41 -7.49
N ASP A 4 -22.98 -1.78 -8.13
CA ASP A 4 -22.14 -2.48 -9.10
C ASP A 4 -20.89 -2.86 -8.33
N GLN A 5 -20.89 -4.08 -7.79
CA GLN A 5 -19.65 -4.75 -7.44
C GLN A 5 -18.77 -4.68 -8.68
N MET A 6 -17.75 -3.83 -8.72
CA MET A 6 -16.68 -4.03 -9.70
C MET A 6 -16.12 -5.43 -9.41
N PRO A 7 -16.31 -6.43 -10.30
CA PRO A 7 -15.85 -7.77 -10.02
C PRO A 7 -14.37 -7.77 -10.36
N TYR A 8 -13.54 -7.39 -9.40
CA TYR A 8 -12.08 -7.54 -9.51
C TYR A 8 -11.76 -8.94 -10.01
N SER A 9 -10.92 -9.05 -11.04
CA SER A 9 -10.49 -10.35 -11.56
C SER A 9 -9.65 -11.10 -10.52
N SER A 10 -8.99 -10.36 -9.63
CA SER A 10 -8.31 -10.87 -8.44
C SER A 10 -8.28 -9.82 -7.33
N VAL A 11 -8.26 -10.27 -6.08
CA VAL A 11 -8.01 -9.43 -4.90
C VAL A 11 -6.75 -9.95 -4.23
N VAL A 12 -5.67 -9.18 -4.28
CA VAL A 12 -4.37 -9.54 -3.70
C VAL A 12 -4.25 -8.87 -2.34
N ARG A 13 -4.29 -9.69 -1.30
CA ARG A 13 -4.11 -9.29 0.10
C ARG A 13 -3.14 -10.24 0.78
N SER A 14 -2.36 -9.70 1.70
CA SER A 14 -1.33 -10.42 2.45
C SER A 14 -1.68 -10.58 3.93
N TYR A 15 -2.65 -9.80 4.43
CA TYR A 15 -3.18 -9.89 5.79
C TYR A 15 -4.61 -9.33 5.85
N ASP A 16 -5.38 -9.75 6.86
CA ASP A 16 -6.80 -9.39 7.05
C ASP A 16 -7.00 -8.61 8.36
N LEU A 17 -6.59 -7.33 8.44
CA LEU A 17 -6.42 -6.71 9.77
C LEU A 17 -6.99 -5.29 9.89
N SER A 18 -8.29 -5.12 9.65
CA SER A 18 -8.97 -3.94 10.20
C SER A 18 -9.00 -4.06 11.72
N GLY A 19 -8.29 -3.18 12.44
CA GLY A 19 -8.44 -3.03 13.88
C GLY A 19 -7.35 -3.65 14.77
N GLU A 20 -6.41 -4.42 14.23
CA GLU A 20 -5.37 -5.03 15.08
C GLU A 20 -4.32 -4.05 15.61
N LEU A 21 -4.19 -2.88 14.98
CA LEU A 21 -3.30 -1.82 15.44
C LEU A 21 -4.04 -0.83 16.34
N ASP A 22 -5.33 -1.01 16.55
CA ASP A 22 -6.14 -0.09 17.33
C ASP A 22 -5.76 -0.18 18.82
N GLY A 23 -5.54 0.99 19.43
CA GLY A 23 -5.06 1.08 20.80
C GLY A 23 -3.55 0.93 20.97
N CYS A 24 -2.80 0.53 19.93
CA CYS A 24 -1.35 0.53 19.96
C CYS A 24 -0.80 1.97 20.05
N VAL A 25 0.39 2.11 20.62
CA VAL A 25 1.09 3.39 20.72
C VAL A 25 2.41 3.29 19.98
N VAL A 26 2.51 3.95 18.83
CA VAL A 26 3.73 4.03 18.03
C VAL A 26 4.64 5.10 18.63
N GLN A 27 5.89 4.74 18.91
CA GLN A 27 6.88 5.65 19.51
C GLN A 27 7.94 6.13 18.52
N ALA A 28 8.34 5.23 17.62
CA ALA A 28 9.39 5.47 16.65
C ALA A 28 9.14 4.63 15.41
N TYR A 29 9.84 4.97 14.34
CA TYR A 29 9.81 4.23 13.10
C TYR A 29 11.22 4.09 12.53
N HIS A 30 11.38 3.11 11.65
CA HIS A 30 12.54 2.97 10.80
C HIS A 30 12.04 2.73 9.37
N GLN A 31 12.69 3.32 8.38
CA GLN A 31 12.30 3.20 6.99
C GLN A 31 13.53 2.95 6.12
N GLU A 32 13.38 1.99 5.23
CA GLU A 32 14.24 1.77 4.08
C GLU A 32 13.39 1.82 2.80
N TYR A 33 14.01 1.50 1.66
CA TYR A 33 13.37 1.63 0.35
C TYR A 33 12.06 0.83 0.21
N SER A 34 12.05 -0.43 0.63
CA SER A 34 10.92 -1.37 0.49
C SER A 34 10.41 -1.89 1.84
N PHE A 35 10.75 -1.19 2.92
CA PHE A 35 10.52 -1.65 4.30
C PHE A 35 10.24 -0.48 5.24
N VAL A 36 9.25 -0.64 6.10
CA VAL A 36 8.98 0.26 7.23
C VAL A 36 8.75 -0.56 8.48
N ALA A 37 9.39 -0.20 9.59
CA ALA A 37 9.11 -0.76 10.90
C ALA A 37 8.58 0.32 11.85
N LEU A 38 7.64 -0.08 12.70
CA LEU A 38 7.08 0.70 13.79
C LEU A 38 7.51 0.08 15.11
N LEU A 39 8.10 0.88 15.98
CA LEU A 39 8.37 0.52 17.37
C LEU A 39 7.20 0.95 18.25
N LEU A 40 6.59 -0.01 18.92
CA LEU A 40 5.49 0.21 19.85
C LEU A 40 6.01 0.47 21.28
N ASN A 41 5.15 1.02 22.14
CA ASN A 41 5.47 1.34 23.53
C ASN A 41 5.75 0.16 24.45
N ASN A 42 5.33 -1.04 24.06
CA ASN A 42 5.60 -2.31 24.73
C ASN A 42 6.86 -3.00 24.20
N GLU A 43 7.70 -2.29 23.44
CA GLU A 43 8.88 -2.84 22.77
C GLU A 43 8.52 -3.92 21.74
N GLU A 44 7.29 -3.97 21.23
CA GLU A 44 6.99 -4.79 20.04
C GLU A 44 7.34 -4.03 18.76
N VAL A 45 7.81 -4.77 17.75
CA VAL A 45 8.08 -4.21 16.42
C VAL A 45 7.13 -4.83 15.40
N ILE A 46 6.43 -3.95 14.70
CA ILE A 46 5.59 -4.32 13.56
C ILE A 46 6.24 -3.76 12.32
N ALA A 47 6.53 -4.62 11.36
CA ALA A 47 7.12 -4.22 10.09
C ALA A 47 6.16 -4.42 8.93
N PHE A 48 6.41 -3.64 7.89
CA PHE A 48 5.70 -3.65 6.63
C PHE A 48 6.73 -3.73 5.51
N ALA A 49 6.53 -4.66 4.57
CA ALA A 49 7.37 -4.78 3.39
C ALA A 49 6.49 -5.15 2.19
N VAL A 50 6.94 -4.80 0.99
CA VAL A 50 6.28 -5.24 -0.24
C VAL A 50 6.75 -6.66 -0.59
N GLU A 51 5.83 -7.48 -1.07
CA GLU A 51 6.17 -8.75 -1.71
C GLU A 51 5.68 -8.75 -3.15
N GLU A 52 6.38 -9.45 -4.04
CA GLU A 52 5.93 -9.65 -5.42
C GLU A 52 4.86 -10.74 -5.46
N ALA A 53 3.75 -10.46 -6.14
CA ALA A 53 2.70 -11.42 -6.41
C ALA A 53 2.39 -11.42 -7.92
N SER A 54 2.57 -12.58 -8.57
CA SER A 54 2.21 -12.74 -9.98
C SER A 54 0.71 -13.01 -10.13
N VAL A 55 0.00 -12.17 -10.89
CA VAL A 55 -1.43 -12.30 -11.19
C VAL A 55 -1.61 -12.68 -12.66
N GLY A 56 -1.45 -13.96 -12.95
CA GLY A 56 -1.52 -14.46 -14.32
C GLY A 56 -0.20 -14.31 -15.08
N LYS A 57 -0.26 -14.10 -16.40
CA LYS A 57 0.92 -14.08 -17.26
C LYS A 57 1.35 -12.64 -17.54
N TRP A 58 2.56 -12.26 -17.12
CA TRP A 58 3.16 -10.92 -17.31
C TRP A 58 2.48 -9.77 -16.55
N PHE A 59 1.80 -10.08 -15.45
CA PHE A 59 1.22 -9.07 -14.58
C PHE A 59 1.68 -9.34 -13.14
N GLU A 60 2.55 -8.47 -12.65
CA GLU A 60 3.11 -8.52 -11.31
C GLU A 60 2.55 -7.35 -10.52
N VAL A 61 2.09 -7.63 -9.30
CA VAL A 61 1.63 -6.62 -8.36
C VAL A 61 2.38 -6.75 -7.04
N PHE A 62 2.39 -5.70 -6.25
CA PHE A 62 3.23 -5.61 -5.05
C PHE A 62 2.40 -5.23 -3.82
N PRO A 63 1.65 -6.18 -3.22
CA PRO A 63 0.92 -5.91 -1.99
C PRO A 63 1.87 -5.57 -0.83
N ILE A 64 1.45 -4.65 0.04
CA ILE A 64 2.10 -4.46 1.33
C ILE A 64 1.76 -5.64 2.23
N CYS A 65 2.76 -6.25 2.83
CA CYS A 65 2.70 -7.33 3.79
C CYS A 65 3.08 -6.83 5.18
N ARG A 66 2.52 -7.44 6.22
CA ARG A 66 2.82 -7.12 7.63
C ARG A 66 3.57 -8.29 8.28
N TYR A 67 4.57 -7.96 9.08
CA TYR A 67 5.39 -8.91 9.82
C TYR A 67 5.50 -8.51 11.28
N SER A 68 5.52 -9.49 12.17
CA SER A 68 6.05 -9.32 13.52
C SER A 68 7.55 -9.58 13.46
N VAL A 69 8.36 -8.61 13.89
CA VAL A 69 9.82 -8.73 13.86
C VAL A 69 10.32 -8.86 15.28
N GLN A 70 11.17 -9.86 15.53
CA GLN A 70 11.88 -9.98 16.80
C GLN A 70 13.01 -8.94 16.85
N LEU A 71 13.09 -8.22 17.97
CA LEU A 71 13.96 -7.05 18.21
C LEU A 71 15.47 -7.36 18.27
N GLU A 72 15.91 -8.51 17.77
CA GLU A 72 17.32 -8.91 17.75
C GLU A 72 18.16 -8.01 16.83
N HIS A 73 17.52 -7.22 15.96
CA HIS A 73 18.16 -6.24 15.09
C HIS A 73 18.05 -4.83 15.69
N CYS A 74 19.18 -4.23 16.06
CA CYS A 74 19.25 -2.81 16.43
C CYS A 74 19.03 -1.92 15.19
N LEU A 75 17.76 -1.64 14.86
CA LEU A 75 17.42 -0.71 13.79
C LEU A 75 17.71 0.75 14.21
N PRO A 76 18.15 1.61 13.28
CA PRO A 76 18.33 3.03 13.56
C PRO A 76 16.97 3.74 13.59
N TRP A 77 16.38 3.77 14.78
CA TRP A 77 15.05 4.34 15.03
C TRP A 77 15.02 5.87 14.93
N THR A 78 14.04 6.37 14.20
CA THR A 78 13.62 7.78 14.19
C THR A 78 12.43 7.94 15.12
N LYS A 79 12.59 8.75 16.18
CA LYS A 79 11.49 9.01 17.12
C LYS A 79 10.45 9.92 16.48
N LEU A 80 9.17 9.63 16.73
CA LEU A 80 8.10 10.58 16.44
C LEU A 80 8.18 11.78 17.39
N GLU A 81 7.73 12.95 16.95
CA GLU A 81 7.69 14.16 17.79
C GLU A 81 6.83 13.95 19.05
N GLU A 82 5.70 13.26 18.88
CA GLU A 82 4.82 12.80 19.95
C GLU A 82 4.46 11.32 19.73
N PRO A 83 4.33 10.50 20.78
CA PRO A 83 3.83 9.13 20.63
C PRO A 83 2.45 9.13 19.96
N PHE A 84 2.30 8.31 18.93
CA PHE A 84 1.07 8.23 18.15
C PHE A 84 0.18 7.11 18.67
N VAL A 85 -0.89 7.47 19.36
CA VAL A 85 -1.91 6.52 19.84
C VAL A 85 -2.89 6.24 18.71
N VAL A 86 -2.86 5.01 18.18
CA VAL A 86 -3.75 4.58 17.11
C VAL A 86 -5.16 4.43 17.67
N ASN A 87 -6.11 5.18 17.11
CA ASN A 87 -7.52 5.07 17.46
C ASN A 87 -8.25 4.11 16.52
N ARG A 88 -7.90 4.15 15.23
CA ARG A 88 -8.37 3.21 14.21
C ARG A 88 -7.29 2.97 13.16
N SER A 89 -7.37 1.83 12.52
CA SER A 89 -6.55 1.42 11.39
C SER A 89 -7.44 1.10 10.19
N GLU A 90 -7.09 1.68 9.04
CA GLU A 90 -7.82 1.55 7.78
C GLU A 90 -6.89 0.90 6.75
N LEU A 91 -7.35 -0.17 6.10
CA LEU A 91 -6.59 -0.78 5.01
C LEU A 91 -6.73 0.10 3.77
N MET A 92 -5.62 0.34 3.09
CA MET A 92 -5.56 1.15 1.88
C MET A 92 -5.43 0.25 0.66
N TRP A 93 -6.32 0.44 -0.29
CA TRP A 93 -6.42 -0.37 -1.49
C TRP A 93 -6.24 0.46 -2.74
N ARG A 94 -5.77 -0.17 -3.81
CA ARG A 94 -5.73 0.42 -5.14
C ARG A 94 -6.10 -0.59 -6.20
N GLU A 95 -6.46 -0.09 -7.36
CA GLU A 95 -6.67 -0.86 -8.58
C GLU A 95 -5.40 -0.86 -9.42
N GLU A 96 -5.06 -2.02 -9.94
CA GLU A 96 -4.03 -2.19 -10.96
C GLU A 96 -4.63 -2.93 -12.16
N TRP A 97 -4.30 -2.49 -13.38
CA TRP A 97 -4.76 -3.15 -14.61
C TRP A 97 -3.74 -3.00 -15.72
N LEU A 98 -3.89 -3.83 -16.75
CA LEU A 98 -3.10 -3.76 -17.97
C LEU A 98 -3.94 -3.24 -19.13
N GLU A 99 -3.41 -2.30 -19.90
CA GLU A 99 -3.96 -1.92 -21.20
C GLU A 99 -3.00 -2.27 -22.33
N PRO A 100 -3.48 -2.65 -23.52
CA PRO A 100 -2.61 -2.86 -24.67
C PRO A 100 -1.71 -1.66 -24.92
N GLY A 101 -0.40 -1.88 -24.93
CA GLY A 101 0.57 -0.84 -25.28
C GLY A 101 0.32 -0.37 -26.71
N LYS A 102 0.43 0.93 -26.97
CA LYS A 102 0.44 1.41 -28.36
C LYS A 102 1.62 0.77 -29.06
N ASP A 103 1.35 0.10 -30.19
CA ASP A 103 2.40 -0.45 -31.03
C ASP A 103 3.18 0.71 -31.64
N ILE A 104 4.31 1.08 -31.02
CA ILE A 104 5.19 2.10 -31.54
C ILE A 104 6.02 1.41 -32.62
N SER A 105 5.60 1.57 -33.88
CA SER A 105 6.06 0.88 -35.10
C SER A 105 7.53 1.12 -35.48
N GLY A 106 8.45 1.18 -34.51
CA GLY A 106 9.88 1.43 -34.69
C GLY A 106 10.78 0.61 -33.76
N LEU A 107 10.23 -0.25 -32.89
CA LEU A 107 11.03 -1.18 -32.08
C LEU A 107 11.13 -2.53 -32.80
N LEU A 108 12.35 -2.93 -33.17
CA LEU A 108 12.65 -4.29 -33.63
C LEU A 108 12.71 -5.21 -32.38
N GLY A 109 11.56 -5.80 -32.03
CA GLY A 109 11.40 -6.74 -30.92
C GLY A 109 9.95 -6.83 -30.45
N SER A 110 9.61 -7.86 -29.67
CA SER A 110 8.34 -7.93 -28.94
C SER A 110 8.39 -6.90 -27.79
N GLY A 111 8.09 -5.64 -28.10
CA GLY A 111 7.90 -4.60 -27.08
C GLY A 111 6.81 -5.03 -26.08
N PRO A 112 6.73 -4.36 -24.91
CA PRO A 112 5.70 -4.70 -23.93
C PRO A 112 4.32 -4.54 -24.60
N HIS A 113 3.64 -5.67 -24.81
CA HIS A 113 2.30 -5.68 -25.40
C HIS A 113 1.27 -4.95 -24.53
N TYR A 114 1.62 -4.64 -23.28
CA TYR A 114 0.77 -4.03 -22.29
C TYR A 114 1.51 -2.98 -21.47
N THR A 115 0.79 -1.94 -21.05
CA THR A 115 1.20 -0.96 -20.04
C THR A 115 0.39 -1.18 -18.78
N GLN A 116 1.06 -1.22 -17.62
CA GLN A 116 0.41 -1.33 -16.32
C GLN A 116 0.03 0.05 -15.79
N TYR A 117 -1.19 0.15 -15.31
CA TYR A 117 -1.77 1.33 -14.70
C TYR A 117 -2.15 1.03 -13.26
N VAL A 118 -2.10 2.06 -12.42
CA VAL A 118 -2.45 2.00 -11.01
C VAL A 118 -3.24 3.25 -10.63
N SER A 119 -4.30 3.09 -9.85
CA SER A 119 -5.10 4.21 -9.35
C SER A 119 -5.99 3.80 -8.17
N ALA A 120 -6.71 4.76 -7.58
CA ALA A 120 -7.68 4.49 -6.52
C ALA A 120 -8.81 3.54 -7.00
N LEU A 121 -9.54 2.94 -6.07
CA LEU A 121 -10.65 2.06 -6.41
C LEU A 121 -11.73 2.81 -7.22
N GLY A 122 -12.27 2.16 -8.25
CA GLY A 122 -13.27 2.69 -9.17
C GLY A 122 -12.70 3.47 -10.36
N ALA A 123 -11.38 3.63 -10.47
CA ALA A 123 -10.75 4.43 -11.52
C ALA A 123 -10.45 3.64 -12.80
N SER A 124 -10.39 2.31 -12.74
CA SER A 124 -10.14 1.49 -13.92
C SER A 124 -11.21 1.71 -15.01
N PRO A 125 -10.83 1.73 -16.30
CA PRO A 125 -11.80 1.84 -17.38
C PRO A 125 -12.79 0.67 -17.38
N GLN A 126 -14.06 0.93 -17.68
CA GLN A 126 -15.10 -0.12 -17.80
C GLN A 126 -14.78 -1.18 -18.87
N SER A 127 -13.92 -0.87 -19.84
CA SER A 127 -13.45 -1.80 -20.86
C SER A 127 -12.36 -2.76 -20.37
N SER A 128 -11.76 -2.51 -19.20
CA SER A 128 -10.71 -3.35 -18.62
C SER A 128 -11.30 -4.63 -18.09
N THR A 129 -10.84 -5.76 -18.62
CA THR A 129 -11.33 -7.09 -18.24
C THR A 129 -10.51 -7.73 -17.11
N ASN A 130 -9.29 -7.23 -16.88
CA ASN A 130 -8.37 -7.71 -15.85
C ASN A 130 -7.99 -6.55 -14.92
N VAL A 131 -8.83 -6.31 -13.92
CA VAL A 131 -8.60 -5.32 -12.86
C VAL A 131 -8.34 -6.04 -11.56
N VAL A 132 -7.19 -5.77 -10.95
CA VAL A 132 -6.76 -6.37 -9.69
C VAL A 132 -6.89 -5.33 -8.59
N LYS A 133 -7.52 -5.72 -7.48
CA LYS A 133 -7.50 -4.92 -6.26
C LYS A 133 -6.33 -5.37 -5.38
N VAL A 134 -5.44 -4.44 -5.05
CA VAL A 134 -4.19 -4.71 -4.32
C VAL A 134 -4.22 -4.01 -2.97
N LEU A 135 -3.91 -4.76 -1.90
CA LEU A 135 -3.67 -4.18 -0.58
C LEU A 135 -2.36 -3.38 -0.63
N ALA A 136 -2.48 -2.08 -0.71
CA ALA A 136 -1.38 -1.17 -1.01
C ALA A 136 -0.91 -0.37 0.20
N GLY A 137 -1.56 -0.52 1.36
CA GLY A 137 -1.06 0.10 2.59
C GLY A 137 -2.01 0.03 3.76
N VAL A 138 -1.64 0.78 4.78
CA VAL A 138 -2.42 0.99 5.99
C VAL A 138 -2.33 2.46 6.40
N ARG A 139 -3.47 3.01 6.81
CA ARG A 139 -3.58 4.32 7.44
C ARG A 139 -3.93 4.14 8.90
N LEU A 140 -3.10 4.69 9.77
CA LEU A 140 -3.34 4.74 11.20
C LEU A 140 -3.86 6.13 11.54
N VAL A 141 -5.01 6.20 12.20
CA VAL A 141 -5.63 7.47 12.58
C VAL A 141 -5.71 7.56 14.08
N ASN A 142 -5.29 8.70 14.66
CA ASN A 142 -5.39 8.94 16.09
C ASN A 142 -6.73 9.62 16.46
N ARG A 143 -6.96 9.83 17.76
CA ARG A 143 -8.19 10.48 18.28
C ARG A 143 -8.37 11.94 17.86
N ARG A 144 -7.30 12.57 17.35
CA ARG A 144 -7.32 13.95 16.84
C ARG A 144 -7.43 13.98 15.30
N GLU A 145 -7.76 12.86 14.66
CA GLU A 145 -7.82 12.68 13.21
C GLU A 145 -6.48 12.93 12.47
N LYS A 146 -5.35 13.04 13.18
CA LYS A 146 -4.04 12.99 12.54
C LYS A 146 -3.79 11.57 12.05
N SER A 147 -3.08 11.45 10.94
CA SER A 147 -2.82 10.17 10.28
C SER A 147 -1.32 9.88 10.20
N LEU A 148 -0.97 8.60 10.31
CA LEU A 148 0.29 8.04 9.80
C LEU A 148 -0.08 7.08 8.67
N VAL A 149 0.63 7.14 7.55
CA VAL A 149 0.36 6.28 6.39
C VAL A 149 1.60 5.47 6.06
N ILE A 150 1.40 4.17 5.83
CA ILE A 150 2.41 3.26 5.29
C ILE A 150 1.80 2.69 4.01
N CYS A 151 2.30 3.10 2.86
CA CYS A 151 1.73 2.71 1.57
C CYS A 151 2.81 2.42 0.54
N SER A 152 2.47 1.58 -0.45
CA SER A 152 3.28 1.41 -1.65
C SER A 152 3.27 2.72 -2.43
N SER A 153 4.42 3.10 -2.98
CA SER A 153 4.53 4.31 -3.76
C SER A 153 3.68 4.23 -5.03
N ASP A 154 3.15 5.37 -5.46
CA ASP A 154 2.42 5.55 -6.72
C ASP A 154 3.36 5.48 -7.94
N ASN A 155 4.59 5.95 -7.77
CA ASN A 155 5.61 6.04 -8.83
C ASN A 155 6.49 4.77 -8.95
N ALA A 156 6.56 3.97 -7.87
CA ALA A 156 7.35 2.75 -7.81
C ALA A 156 6.65 1.74 -6.88
N PRO A 157 5.86 0.79 -7.40
CA PRO A 157 5.08 -0.16 -6.60
C PRO A 157 5.87 -0.95 -5.54
N PHE A 158 7.18 -1.15 -5.78
CA PHE A 158 8.09 -1.86 -4.88
C PHE A 158 8.74 -0.96 -3.79
N LYS A 159 8.48 0.34 -3.82
CA LYS A 159 8.91 1.29 -2.78
C LYS A 159 7.80 1.42 -1.73
N ILE A 160 8.17 1.51 -0.46
CA ILE A 160 7.24 1.88 0.62
C ILE A 160 7.51 3.32 1.07
N ASP A 161 6.43 4.08 1.16
CA ASP A 161 6.39 5.42 1.72
C ASP A 161 5.81 5.38 3.15
N PHE A 162 6.50 6.03 4.08
CA PHE A 162 5.99 6.35 5.42
C PHE A 162 5.73 7.85 5.49
N LEU A 163 4.47 8.23 5.64
CA LEU A 163 4.03 9.61 5.55
C LEU A 163 3.42 10.06 6.87
N VAL A 164 3.86 11.23 7.32
CA VAL A 164 3.38 11.89 8.55
C VAL A 164 2.86 13.30 8.28
N ASP A 165 3.27 13.88 7.15
CA ASP A 165 2.84 15.21 6.73
C ASP A 165 1.43 15.15 6.10
N PRO A 166 0.50 16.06 6.50
CA PRO A 166 -0.86 16.05 5.98
C PRO A 166 -0.98 16.21 4.46
N ASP A 167 -0.13 17.01 3.83
CA ASP A 167 -0.21 17.29 2.39
C ASP A 167 0.28 16.07 1.60
N GLU A 168 1.38 15.45 2.05
CA GLU A 168 1.88 14.18 1.48
C GLU A 168 0.85 13.06 1.62
N ILE A 169 0.22 12.95 2.80
CA ILE A 169 -0.85 11.99 3.03
C ILE A 169 -2.02 12.26 2.08
N GLN A 170 -2.46 13.51 1.94
CA GLN A 170 -3.55 13.85 1.03
C GLN A 170 -3.22 13.47 -0.42
N GLN A 171 -1.98 13.65 -0.85
CA GLN A 171 -1.53 13.23 -2.18
C GLN A 171 -1.56 11.70 -2.33
N ALA A 172 -1.05 10.95 -1.34
CA ALA A 172 -1.07 9.49 -1.38
C ALA A 172 -2.51 8.94 -1.44
N MET A 173 -3.45 9.59 -0.75
CA MET A 173 -4.88 9.23 -0.77
C MET A 173 -5.57 9.45 -2.13
N GLN A 174 -4.93 10.11 -3.10
CA GLN A 174 -5.47 10.21 -4.47
C GLN A 174 -5.31 8.90 -5.26
N PHE A 175 -4.37 8.05 -4.85
CA PHE A 175 -4.06 6.77 -5.50
C PHE A 175 -4.53 5.56 -4.69
N HIS A 176 -5.11 5.80 -3.51
CA HIS A 176 -5.48 4.77 -2.56
C HIS A 176 -6.86 5.05 -1.96
N THR A 177 -7.64 4.01 -1.72
CA THR A 177 -8.96 4.08 -1.07
C THR A 177 -8.93 3.32 0.24
N CYS A 178 -9.36 3.97 1.34
CA CYS A 178 -9.57 3.28 2.61
C CYS A 178 -10.90 2.50 2.59
N GLU A 179 -10.91 1.32 3.19
CA GLU A 179 -12.12 0.54 3.52
C GLU A 179 -12.33 0.39 5.03
#